data_AF-A0A7W0U826-F1
#
_entry.id   AF-A0A7W0U826-F1
#
_cell.length_a   1.000
_cell.length_b   1.000
_cell.length_c   1.000
_cell.angle_alpha   90.00
_cell.angle_beta   90.00
_cell.angle_gamma   90.00
#
_symmetry.space_group_name_H-M   'P 1'
#
loop_
_entity.id
_entity.type
_entity.pdbx_description
1 polymer ?
#
loop_
_entity_poly.entity_id
_entity_poly.type
_entity_poly.pdbx_seq_one_letter_code
_entity_poly.pdbx_strand_id
1 'polypeptide(L)'
;MGRFRSITRPTPGNHEYETSGAAGYFRYFGSRAGSRSRGYYSFNFGGWHIVSLNSNCGEVGGCGPGSRQHRWLAADLYRHRRDACTLAYTHHPRFSSGNEHGSRRELRYLWKLLDDSGAEAFLSGHEHDYERFAPLDYMGRRNSRGMIQSSSESAARTCATGAS
;
A
#
# COMPACT_ATOMS: atom_id res chain seq x y z
N MET A 1 24.97 -2.59 9.96
CA MET A 1 23.61 -2.84 9.41
C MET A 1 22.65 -3.04 10.57
N GLY A 2 21.44 -2.46 10.52
CA GLY A 2 20.53 -2.43 11.68
C GLY A 2 19.96 -3.80 12.08
N ARG A 3 19.76 -4.03 13.39
CA ARG A 3 19.32 -5.29 14.02
C ARG A 3 18.04 -5.88 13.42
N PHE A 4 17.14 -5.05 12.90
CA PHE A 4 15.83 -5.47 12.41
C PHE A 4 15.72 -5.55 10.88
N ARG A 5 16.81 -5.28 10.14
CA ARG A 5 16.77 -5.22 8.66
C ARG A 5 16.25 -6.51 8.01
N SER A 6 16.50 -7.67 8.61
CA SER A 6 16.04 -8.98 8.12
C SER A 6 14.54 -9.21 8.24
N ILE A 7 13.84 -8.42 9.06
CA ILE A 7 12.40 -8.50 9.25
C ILE A 7 11.66 -7.26 8.71
N THR A 8 12.36 -6.14 8.47
CA THR A 8 11.77 -4.92 7.88
C THR A 8 11.30 -5.14 6.44
N ARG A 9 10.04 -4.82 6.15
CA ARG A 9 9.48 -4.76 4.78
C ARG A 9 9.10 -3.30 4.49
N PRO A 10 10.00 -2.53 3.87
CA PRO A 10 9.81 -1.09 3.72
C PRO A 10 8.98 -0.75 2.49
N THR A 11 8.42 0.45 2.46
CA THR A 11 7.84 1.08 1.26
C THR A 11 8.46 2.48 1.10
N PRO A 12 8.77 2.94 -0.13
CA PRO A 12 9.42 4.24 -0.30
C PRO A 12 8.41 5.41 -0.19
N GLY A 13 8.83 6.49 0.45
CA GLY A 13 8.18 7.79 0.50
C GLY A 13 8.84 8.81 -0.43
N ASN A 14 8.40 10.07 -0.35
CA ASN A 14 8.93 11.16 -1.19
C ASN A 14 10.39 11.48 -0.85
N HIS A 15 10.77 11.43 0.43
CA HIS A 15 12.13 11.73 0.87
C HIS A 15 13.17 10.75 0.32
N GLU A 16 12.80 9.49 0.06
CA GLU A 16 13.71 8.56 -0.61
C GLU A 16 14.11 9.06 -2.02
N TYR A 17 13.17 9.70 -2.72
CA TYR A 17 13.35 10.19 -4.09
C TYR A 17 13.97 11.59 -4.19
N GLU A 18 14.27 12.24 -3.07
CA GLU A 18 15.20 13.40 -3.06
C GLU A 18 16.62 13.01 -3.51
N THR A 19 16.89 11.71 -3.57
CA THR A 19 18.04 11.13 -4.27
C THR A 19 17.60 10.48 -5.57
N SER A 20 18.39 10.65 -6.63
CA SER A 20 18.09 10.09 -7.95
C SER A 20 17.76 8.60 -7.87
N GLY A 21 16.53 8.26 -8.30
CA GLY A 21 16.02 6.88 -8.33
C GLY A 21 15.99 6.19 -6.96
N ALA A 22 15.91 6.95 -5.86
CA ALA A 22 15.96 6.43 -4.49
C ALA A 22 17.17 5.51 -4.25
N ALA A 23 18.33 5.88 -4.79
CA ALA A 23 19.51 5.01 -4.83
C ALA A 23 19.94 4.50 -3.45
N GLY A 24 19.87 5.36 -2.43
CA GLY A 24 20.20 5.03 -1.04
C GLY A 24 19.26 3.97 -0.46
N TYR A 25 17.95 4.16 -0.63
CA TYR A 25 16.90 3.22 -0.20
C TYR A 25 17.12 1.83 -0.80
N PHE A 26 17.25 1.74 -2.12
CA PHE A 26 17.43 0.46 -2.79
C PHE A 26 18.79 -0.19 -2.50
N ARG A 27 19.85 0.59 -2.27
CA ARG A 27 21.15 0.06 -1.83
C ARG A 27 21.05 -0.53 -0.43
N TYR A 28 20.33 0.14 0.48
CA TYR A 28 20.21 -0.32 1.85
C TYR A 28 19.27 -1.53 1.99
N PHE A 29 18.09 -1.52 1.36
CA PHE A 29 17.11 -2.60 1.54
C PHE A 29 17.24 -3.74 0.51
N GLY A 30 17.92 -3.51 -0.62
CA GLY A 30 18.13 -4.53 -1.64
C GLY A 30 16.82 -5.14 -2.13
N SER A 31 16.77 -6.48 -2.25
CA SER A 31 15.58 -7.21 -2.71
C SER A 31 14.34 -7.03 -1.82
N ARG A 32 14.50 -6.55 -0.57
CA ARG A 32 13.38 -6.30 0.34
C ARG A 32 12.55 -5.08 -0.04
N ALA A 33 13.09 -4.19 -0.86
CA ALA A 33 12.42 -3.02 -1.42
C ALA A 33 11.74 -3.32 -2.79
N GLY A 34 11.67 -4.59 -3.19
CA GLY A 34 11.29 -4.98 -4.53
C GLY A 34 12.37 -4.67 -5.56
N SER A 35 11.99 -4.68 -6.85
CA SER A 35 12.92 -4.32 -7.92
C SER A 35 13.27 -2.82 -7.85
N ARG A 36 14.54 -2.48 -8.09
CA ARG A 36 15.06 -1.10 -8.10
C ARG A 36 14.30 -0.18 -9.07
N SER A 37 13.75 -0.73 -10.15
CA SER A 37 12.98 0.04 -11.14
C SER A 37 11.49 0.19 -10.81
N ARG A 38 11.05 -0.30 -9.63
CA ARG A 38 9.63 -0.38 -9.26
C ARG A 38 9.37 0.15 -7.84
N GLY A 39 10.04 -0.38 -6.83
CA GLY A 39 9.79 -0.01 -5.42
C GLY A 39 8.44 -0.49 -4.86
N TYR A 40 7.79 -1.46 -5.51
CA TYR A 40 6.57 -2.13 -5.06
C TYR A 40 6.74 -3.65 -5.18
N TYR A 41 6.09 -4.39 -4.28
CA TYR A 41 6.19 -5.84 -4.14
C TYR A 41 5.07 -6.38 -3.23
N SER A 42 4.92 -7.69 -3.18
CA SER A 42 4.02 -8.36 -2.24
C SER A 42 4.67 -9.59 -1.62
N PHE A 43 4.11 -10.08 -0.52
CA PHE A 43 4.55 -11.29 0.16
C PHE A 43 3.41 -11.85 1.03
N ASN A 44 3.48 -13.14 1.35
CA ASN A 44 2.51 -13.78 2.24
C ASN A 44 3.12 -13.98 3.63
N PHE A 45 2.34 -13.73 4.68
CA PHE A 45 2.74 -13.94 6.07
C PHE A 45 1.53 -14.19 6.97
N GLY A 46 1.51 -15.30 7.70
CA GLY A 46 0.48 -15.57 8.72
C GLY A 46 -0.97 -15.53 8.22
N GLY A 47 -1.24 -16.03 7.00
CA GLY A 47 -2.57 -15.99 6.39
C GLY A 47 -2.93 -14.66 5.71
N TRP A 48 -2.00 -13.71 5.65
CA TRP A 48 -2.15 -12.45 4.94
C TRP A 48 -1.34 -12.42 3.66
N HIS A 49 -1.93 -11.88 2.61
CA HIS A 49 -1.28 -11.34 1.43
C HIS A 49 -1.02 -9.86 1.65
N ILE A 50 0.26 -9.48 1.74
CA ILE A 50 0.67 -8.13 2.09
C ILE A 50 1.30 -7.45 0.88
N VAL A 51 0.77 -6.28 0.51
CA VAL A 51 1.15 -5.53 -0.68
C VAL A 51 1.79 -4.20 -0.30
N SER A 52 3.05 -4.00 -0.68
CA SER A 52 3.74 -2.71 -0.62
C SER A 52 3.55 -1.98 -1.94
N LEU A 53 2.92 -0.80 -1.90
CA LEU A 53 2.74 0.07 -3.06
C LEU A 53 3.71 1.24 -3.02
N ASN A 54 4.23 1.61 -4.19
CA ASN A 54 5.01 2.84 -4.34
C ASN A 54 4.07 3.98 -4.72
N SER A 55 3.73 4.84 -3.77
CA SER A 55 2.86 5.97 -4.07
C SER A 55 3.53 7.12 -4.81
N ASN A 56 4.84 7.12 -5.03
CA ASN A 56 5.54 8.16 -5.81
C ASN A 56 5.24 8.01 -7.31
N CYS A 57 3.98 8.25 -7.72
CA CYS A 57 3.46 7.88 -9.03
C CYS A 57 4.27 8.44 -10.21
N GLY A 58 4.83 9.64 -10.09
CA GLY A 58 5.72 10.22 -11.11
C GLY A 58 7.00 9.40 -11.32
N GLU A 59 7.55 8.82 -10.26
CA GLU A 59 8.81 8.08 -10.25
C GLU A 59 8.69 6.66 -10.82
N VAL A 60 7.47 6.12 -10.89
CA VAL A 60 7.21 4.71 -11.24
C VAL A 60 6.37 4.53 -12.50
N GLY A 61 6.23 5.59 -13.30
CA GLY A 61 5.46 5.56 -14.55
C GLY A 61 3.94 5.53 -14.35
N GLY A 62 3.48 6.10 -13.23
CA GLY A 62 2.07 6.29 -12.89
C GLY A 62 1.48 5.26 -11.93
N CYS A 63 0.32 5.61 -11.39
CA CYS A 63 -0.52 4.74 -10.55
C CYS A 63 -1.91 4.46 -11.16
N GLY A 64 -2.22 5.09 -12.30
CA GLY A 64 -3.50 4.94 -13.00
C GLY A 64 -3.59 3.65 -13.84
N PRO A 65 -4.75 3.40 -14.46
CA PRO A 65 -4.95 2.30 -15.39
C PRO A 65 -3.89 2.33 -16.50
N GLY A 66 -3.35 1.16 -16.84
CA GLY A 66 -2.28 1.05 -17.84
C GLY A 66 -0.87 1.40 -17.33
N SER A 67 -0.70 1.86 -16.09
CA SER A 67 0.64 1.91 -15.48
C SER A 67 1.17 0.50 -15.19
N ARG A 68 2.50 0.36 -15.10
CA ARG A 68 3.13 -0.93 -14.75
C ARG A 68 2.69 -1.42 -13.37
N GLN A 69 2.63 -0.52 -12.39
CA GLN A 69 2.19 -0.84 -11.03
C GLN A 69 0.73 -1.27 -10.99
N HIS A 70 -0.17 -0.56 -11.67
CA HIS A 70 -1.59 -0.93 -11.70
C HIS A 70 -1.83 -2.31 -12.34
N ARG A 71 -1.19 -2.60 -13.48
CA ARG A 71 -1.31 -3.93 -14.11
C ARG A 71 -0.74 -5.03 -13.24
N TRP A 72 0.41 -4.77 -12.61
CA TRP A 72 1.02 -5.71 -11.68
C TRP A 72 0.09 -6.01 -10.50
N LEU A 73 -0.46 -4.97 -9.86
CA LEU A 73 -1.36 -5.11 -8.72
C LEU A 73 -2.61 -5.93 -9.08
N ALA A 74 -3.23 -5.64 -10.22
CA ALA A 74 -4.40 -6.41 -10.66
C ALA A 74 -4.08 -7.92 -10.84
N ALA A 75 -2.93 -8.24 -11.42
CA ALA A 75 -2.49 -9.62 -11.60
C ALA A 75 -2.11 -10.29 -10.26
N ASP A 76 -1.52 -9.54 -9.34
CA ASP A 76 -1.11 -10.00 -8.02
C ASP A 76 -2.32 -10.34 -7.14
N LEU A 77 -3.30 -9.43 -7.08
CA LEU A 77 -4.56 -9.63 -6.36
C LEU A 77 -5.36 -10.79 -6.94
N TYR A 78 -5.43 -10.91 -8.27
CA TYR A 78 -6.08 -12.05 -8.91
C TYR A 78 -5.48 -13.38 -8.45
N ARG A 79 -4.16 -13.47 -8.30
CA ARG A 79 -3.48 -14.71 -7.88
C ARG A 79 -3.72 -15.09 -6.43
N HIS A 80 -3.99 -14.13 -5.55
CA HIS A 80 -4.09 -14.35 -4.10
C HIS A 80 -5.52 -14.24 -3.54
N ARG A 81 -6.52 -14.01 -4.40
CA ARG A 81 -7.93 -13.73 -4.05
C ARG A 81 -8.67 -14.80 -3.22
N ARG A 82 -8.10 -15.99 -2.99
CA ARG A 82 -8.81 -17.14 -2.38
C ARG A 82 -8.18 -17.65 -1.08
N ASP A 83 -6.91 -17.33 -0.83
CA ASP A 83 -6.10 -18.07 0.15
C ASP A 83 -5.61 -17.19 1.31
N ALA A 84 -5.90 -15.88 1.27
CA ALA A 84 -5.40 -14.95 2.27
C ALA A 84 -6.23 -13.66 2.34
N CYS A 85 -6.20 -13.06 3.52
CA CYS A 85 -6.65 -11.70 3.76
C CYS A 85 -5.63 -10.73 3.13
N THR A 86 -6.07 -9.64 2.50
CA THR A 86 -5.20 -8.66 1.87
C THR A 86 -5.02 -7.38 2.67
N LEU A 87 -3.76 -7.07 3.00
CA LEU A 87 -3.36 -5.77 3.53
C LEU A 87 -2.48 -5.05 2.50
N ALA A 88 -2.78 -3.78 2.22
CA ALA A 88 -1.90 -2.93 1.45
C ALA A 88 -1.28 -1.84 2.34
N TYR A 89 -0.06 -1.43 2.03
CA TYR A 89 0.57 -0.29 2.69
C TYR A 89 1.41 0.53 1.71
N THR A 90 1.53 1.82 2.01
CA THR A 90 2.22 2.82 1.18
C THR A 90 2.71 3.97 2.05
N HIS A 91 3.50 4.89 1.48
CA HIS A 91 3.87 6.11 2.20
C HIS A 91 2.73 7.13 2.23
N HIS A 92 2.22 7.54 1.06
CA HIS A 92 1.22 8.62 0.99
C HIS A 92 -0.22 8.09 1.19
N PRO A 93 -1.08 8.78 1.95
CA PRO A 93 -2.46 8.35 2.19
C PRO A 93 -3.34 8.55 0.97
N ARG A 94 -4.30 7.65 0.74
CA ARG A 94 -5.34 7.89 -0.29
C ARG A 94 -6.35 8.93 0.19
N PHE A 95 -6.73 8.84 1.46
CA PHE A 95 -7.60 9.77 2.16
C PHE A 95 -6.91 10.28 3.43
N SER A 96 -7.02 11.57 3.71
CA SER A 96 -6.50 12.23 4.91
C SER A 96 -7.42 13.39 5.29
N SER A 97 -7.63 13.64 6.58
CA SER A 97 -8.18 14.89 7.11
C SER A 97 -7.12 15.86 7.67
N GLY A 98 -5.85 15.48 7.61
CA GLY A 98 -4.70 16.31 7.92
C GLY A 98 -4.57 17.51 6.98
N ASN A 99 -3.97 18.59 7.52
CA ASN A 99 -3.77 19.85 6.80
C ASN A 99 -2.32 20.05 6.33
N GLU A 100 -1.39 19.16 6.70
CA GLU A 100 0.03 19.29 6.35
C GLU A 100 0.29 18.83 4.92
N HIS A 101 -0.14 17.62 4.57
CA HIS A 101 0.13 17.02 3.25
C HIS A 101 -1.11 16.63 2.43
N GLY A 102 -2.21 16.28 3.08
CA GLY A 102 -3.50 15.93 2.51
C GLY A 102 -3.58 14.56 1.79
N SER A 103 -4.71 14.37 1.11
CA SER A 103 -5.05 13.15 0.36
C SER A 103 -4.30 13.02 -0.98
N ARG A 104 -3.81 11.82 -1.31
CA ARG A 104 -3.20 11.50 -2.61
C ARG A 104 -4.21 10.96 -3.63
N ARG A 105 -4.71 11.82 -4.52
CA ARG A 105 -5.77 11.47 -5.49
C ARG A 105 -5.32 10.47 -6.55
N GLU A 106 -4.04 10.45 -6.91
CA GLU A 106 -3.44 9.58 -7.93
C GLU A 106 -3.52 8.10 -7.55
N LEU A 107 -3.69 7.79 -6.26
CA LEU A 107 -3.85 6.42 -5.77
C LEU A 107 -5.26 5.86 -5.98
N ARG A 108 -6.21 6.67 -6.47
CA ARG A 108 -7.63 6.27 -6.63
C ARG A 108 -7.82 4.93 -7.33
N TYR A 109 -7.06 4.64 -8.38
CA TYR A 109 -7.23 3.40 -9.14
C TYR A 109 -6.53 2.20 -8.51
N LEU A 110 -5.40 2.40 -7.82
CA LEU A 110 -4.80 1.33 -7.01
C LEU A 110 -5.71 0.97 -5.83
N TRP A 111 -6.27 1.98 -5.17
CA TRP A 111 -7.28 1.77 -4.13
C TRP A 111 -8.49 1.02 -4.67
N LYS A 112 -9.01 1.42 -5.84
CA LYS A 112 -10.14 0.73 -6.47
C LYS A 112 -9.86 -0.76 -6.69
N LEU A 113 -8.67 -1.13 -7.17
CA LEU A 113 -8.31 -2.55 -7.34
C LEU A 113 -8.34 -3.32 -6.01
N LEU A 114 -7.84 -2.70 -4.93
CA LEU A 114 -7.85 -3.29 -3.59
C LEU A 114 -9.27 -3.45 -3.06
N ASP A 115 -10.10 -2.41 -3.17
CA ASP A 115 -11.51 -2.38 -2.76
C ASP A 115 -12.33 -3.43 -3.53
N ASP A 116 -12.19 -3.46 -4.87
CA ASP A 116 -12.86 -4.45 -5.72
C ASP A 116 -12.41 -5.90 -5.43
N SER A 117 -11.17 -6.08 -4.96
CA SER A 117 -10.62 -7.39 -4.59
C SER A 117 -10.90 -7.78 -3.13
N GLY A 118 -11.60 -6.93 -2.37
CA GLY A 118 -11.98 -7.20 -1.00
C GLY A 118 -10.86 -7.04 0.03
N ALA A 119 -9.85 -6.21 -0.22
CA ALA A 119 -8.78 -5.95 0.74
C ALA A 119 -9.32 -5.36 2.06
N GLU A 120 -8.81 -5.83 3.19
CA GLU A 120 -9.35 -5.50 4.52
C GLU A 120 -8.78 -4.20 5.08
N ALA A 121 -7.52 -3.89 4.75
CA ALA A 121 -6.78 -2.79 5.36
C ALA A 121 -5.83 -2.08 4.39
N PHE A 122 -5.73 -0.77 4.57
CA PHE A 122 -4.76 0.09 3.90
C PHE A 122 -4.00 0.93 4.92
N LEU A 123 -2.69 0.79 4.99
CA LEU A 123 -1.86 1.57 5.90
C LEU A 123 -1.07 2.63 5.14
N SER A 124 -1.02 3.84 5.69
CA SER A 124 -0.25 4.97 5.17
C SER A 124 0.55 5.68 6.25
N GLY A 125 1.51 6.48 5.83
CA GLY A 125 2.17 7.50 6.64
C GLY A 125 2.04 8.86 5.96
N HIS A 126 3.17 9.56 5.81
CA HIS A 126 3.32 10.89 5.21
C HIS A 126 2.64 12.01 5.98
N GLU A 127 1.37 11.85 6.32
CA GLU A 127 0.71 12.73 7.28
C GLU A 127 1.24 12.47 8.69
N HIS A 128 1.60 13.54 9.38
CA HIS A 128 2.23 13.49 10.70
C HIS A 128 1.21 13.46 11.84
N ASP A 129 0.06 12.86 11.59
CA ASP A 129 -1.01 12.61 12.56
C ASP A 129 -1.45 11.13 12.54
N TYR A 130 -2.34 10.79 13.46
CA TYR A 130 -3.00 9.49 13.51
C TYR A 130 -4.45 9.64 13.07
N GLU A 131 -4.84 8.81 12.11
CA GLU A 131 -6.21 8.74 11.62
C GLU A 131 -6.64 7.30 11.40
N ARG A 132 -7.91 7.03 11.69
CA ARG A 132 -8.57 5.77 11.34
C ARG A 132 -9.96 6.07 10.80
N PHE A 133 -10.17 5.74 9.54
CA PHE A 133 -11.46 5.94 8.90
C PHE A 133 -12.43 4.81 9.21
N ALA A 134 -13.73 5.14 9.20
CA ALA A 134 -14.74 4.11 8.94
C ALA A 134 -14.47 3.48 7.56
N PRO A 135 -14.91 2.25 7.29
CA PRO A 135 -14.84 1.67 5.97
C PRO A 135 -15.24 2.61 4.82
N LEU A 136 -14.36 2.80 3.83
CA LEU A 136 -14.56 3.71 2.70
C LEU A 136 -14.57 2.96 1.36
N ASP A 137 -15.41 3.41 0.43
CA ASP A 137 -15.31 3.04 -0.98
C ASP A 137 -14.19 3.82 -1.71
N TYR A 138 -13.91 3.48 -2.96
CA TYR A 138 -12.87 4.17 -3.77
C TYR A 138 -13.10 5.68 -3.99
N MET A 139 -14.31 6.19 -3.75
CA MET A 139 -14.64 7.62 -3.80
C MET A 139 -14.47 8.32 -2.45
N GLY A 140 -14.24 7.59 -1.35
CA GLY A 140 -14.09 8.13 0.00
C GLY A 140 -15.41 8.23 0.76
N ARG A 141 -16.46 7.54 0.31
CA ARG A 141 -17.77 7.51 0.97
C ARG A 141 -17.84 6.31 1.90
N ARG A 142 -18.53 6.45 3.04
CA ARG A 142 -18.73 5.32 3.97
C ARG A 142 -19.43 4.16 3.26
N ASN A 143 -18.88 2.97 3.38
CA ASN A 143 -19.43 1.74 2.83
C ASN A 143 -19.08 0.58 3.77
N SER A 144 -20.08 -0.11 4.33
CA SER A 144 -19.86 -1.21 5.29
C SER A 144 -19.01 -2.35 4.73
N ARG A 145 -18.83 -2.47 3.42
CA ARG A 145 -17.96 -3.44 2.73
C ARG A 145 -16.63 -2.86 2.23
N GLY A 146 -16.40 -1.55 2.37
CA GLY A 146 -15.20 -0.88 1.86
C GLY A 146 -13.94 -1.08 2.72
N MET A 147 -12.78 -0.64 2.26
CA MET A 147 -11.53 -0.83 2.99
C MET A 147 -11.38 0.15 4.18
N ILE A 148 -10.74 -0.28 5.27
CA ILE A 148 -10.33 0.62 6.36
C ILE A 148 -8.95 1.18 6.01
N GLN A 149 -8.80 2.52 6.07
CA GLN A 149 -7.47 3.15 6.04
C GLN A 149 -7.09 3.69 7.42
N SER A 150 -5.81 3.50 7.76
CA SER A 150 -5.16 4.14 8.89
C SER A 150 -3.87 4.83 8.47
N SER A 151 -3.65 6.04 8.97
CA SER A 151 -2.37 6.73 8.94
C SER A 151 -1.69 6.55 10.30
N SER A 152 -0.41 6.14 10.32
CA SER A 152 0.43 5.92 11.53
C SER A 152 0.08 4.75 12.50
N GLU A 153 -0.60 3.69 11.99
CA GLU A 153 -0.98 2.38 12.63
C GLU A 153 -2.22 2.40 13.56
N SER A 154 -3.16 1.43 13.66
CA SER A 154 -3.43 0.12 13.05
C SER A 154 -4.94 -0.15 13.16
N ALA A 155 -5.57 -0.67 12.09
CA ALA A 155 -6.88 -1.31 12.17
C ALA A 155 -7.16 -2.13 10.90
N ALA A 156 -6.96 -3.44 10.99
CA ALA A 156 -7.49 -4.37 10.01
C ALA A 156 -8.85 -4.90 10.50
N ARG A 157 -9.77 -5.18 9.58
CA ARG A 157 -10.93 -6.00 9.94
C ARG A 157 -10.48 -7.44 10.18
N THR A 158 -11.23 -8.16 11.01
CA THR A 158 -11.12 -9.61 11.08
C THR A 158 -11.58 -10.19 9.75
N CYS A 159 -10.65 -10.78 9.04
CA CYS A 159 -10.91 -11.57 7.85
C CYS A 159 -11.46 -12.94 8.31
N ALA A 160 -12.65 -13.30 7.82
CA ALA A 160 -13.16 -14.65 8.00
C ALA A 160 -12.47 -15.53 6.97
N THR A 161 -11.41 -16.23 7.37
CA THR A 161 -10.96 -17.38 6.58
C THR A 161 -12.10 -18.39 6.64
N GLY A 162 -12.78 -18.60 5.50
CA GLY A 162 -13.72 -19.70 5.37
C GLY A 162 -12.94 -21.00 5.58
N ALA A 163 -13.01 -21.56 6.79
CA ALA A 163 -12.67 -22.95 6.99
C ALA A 163 -13.60 -23.76 6.09
N SER A 164 -13.00 -24.51 5.16
CA SER A 164 -13.65 -25.63 4.48
C SER A 164 -13.44 -26.89 5.30
#